data_AF-A0A1W1V701-F1
#
_entry.id   AF-A0A1W1V701-F1
#
_cell.length_a   1.000
_cell.length_b   1.000
_cell.length_c   1.000
_cell.angle_alpha   90.00
_cell.angle_beta   90.00
_cell.angle_gamma   90.00
#
_symmetry.space_group_name_H-M   'P 1'
#
loop_
_entity.id
_entity.type
_entity.pdbx_description
1 polymer ?
#
loop_
_entity_poly.entity_id
_entity_poly.type
_entity_poly.pdbx_seq_one_letter_code
_entity_poly.pdbx_strand_id
1 'polypeptide(L)'
;MSSKLVSMTNKSSRADFEEICAVLEEELGAEKLYKIVKNFDDSTVTMATFEKFYFRTSSYANLTILFTERKDIQEVDIIGSAGGEGVFNISWGANSNFALKSADIFARYGFNFVEEN
;
A
#
# COMPACT_ATOMS: atom_id res chain seq x y z
N MET A 1 -18.82 0.66 1.94
CA MET A 1 -17.40 0.30 2.10
C MET A 1 -16.55 1.50 1.71
N SER A 2 -15.69 1.98 2.61
CA SER A 2 -14.74 3.04 2.28
C SER A 2 -13.42 2.42 1.81
N SER A 3 -12.79 3.05 0.83
CA SER A 3 -11.43 2.77 0.42
C SER A 3 -10.63 4.07 0.40
N LYS A 4 -9.31 3.97 0.48
CA LYS A 4 -8.40 5.09 0.29
C LYS A 4 -7.31 4.67 -0.69
N LEU A 5 -7.19 5.41 -1.78
CA LEU A 5 -6.06 5.36 -2.70
C LEU A 5 -5.08 6.47 -2.35
N VAL A 6 -3.79 6.14 -2.40
CA VAL A 6 -2.67 7.08 -2.36
C VAL A 6 -1.72 6.69 -3.49
N SER A 7 -1.43 7.62 -4.39
CA SER A 7 -0.48 7.42 -5.49
C SER A 7 0.79 8.23 -5.23
N MET A 8 1.95 7.61 -5.41
CA MET A 8 3.26 8.23 -5.18
C MET A 8 4.25 7.86 -6.28
N THR A 9 5.27 8.70 -6.48
CA THR A 9 6.33 8.47 -7.47
C THR A 9 7.72 8.68 -6.87
N ASN A 10 8.69 7.91 -7.34
CA ASN A 10 10.10 8.08 -7.03
C ASN A 10 10.92 8.14 -8.33
N LYS A 11 11.69 9.22 -8.49
CA LYS A 11 12.61 9.45 -9.63
C LYS A 11 14.06 9.60 -9.20
N SER A 12 14.32 9.57 -7.88
CA SER A 12 15.58 10.01 -7.27
C SER A 12 16.50 8.84 -6.97
N SER A 13 15.93 7.70 -6.61
CA SER A 13 16.64 6.47 -6.25
C SER A 13 15.79 5.26 -6.61
N ARG A 14 16.43 4.11 -6.84
CA ARG A 14 15.73 2.84 -6.96
C ARG A 14 15.54 2.23 -5.59
N ALA A 15 14.29 2.14 -5.14
CA ALA A 15 13.93 1.42 -3.93
C ALA A 15 13.69 -0.06 -4.22
N ASP A 16 14.09 -0.95 -3.31
CA ASP A 16 13.79 -2.37 -3.38
C ASP A 16 12.38 -2.64 -2.84
N PHE A 17 11.50 -3.16 -3.70
CA PHE A 17 10.12 -3.43 -3.32
C PHE A 17 10.01 -4.52 -2.25
N GLU A 18 10.88 -5.53 -2.25
CA GLU A 18 10.82 -6.59 -1.24
C GLU A 18 11.26 -6.10 0.13
N GLU A 19 12.25 -5.21 0.17
CA GLU A 19 12.66 -4.55 1.41
C GLU A 19 11.50 -3.74 2.00
N ILE A 20 10.82 -2.93 1.17
CA ILE A 20 9.65 -2.17 1.60
C ILE A 20 8.54 -3.11 2.08
N CYS A 21 8.29 -4.22 1.38
CA CYS A 21 7.30 -5.22 1.81
C CYS A 21 7.62 -5.78 3.19
N ALA A 22 8.88 -6.14 3.47
CA ALA A 22 9.28 -6.66 4.78
C ALA A 22 9.03 -5.64 5.89
N VAL A 23 9.35 -4.37 5.65
CA VAL A 23 9.10 -3.26 6.59
C VAL A 23 7.60 -3.03 6.81
N LEU A 24 6.78 -3.15 5.76
CA LEU A 24 5.33 -3.07 5.89
C LEU A 24 4.78 -4.21 6.77
N GLU A 25 5.25 -5.43 6.58
CA GLU A 25 4.84 -6.58 7.40
C GLU A 25 5.18 -6.37 8.88
N GLU A 26 6.40 -5.91 9.16
CA GLU A 26 6.89 -5.63 10.51
C GLU A 26 6.16 -4.45 11.17
N GLU A 27 6.23 -3.25 10.58
CA GLU A 27 5.76 -2.02 11.24
C GLU A 27 4.24 -1.92 11.28
N LEU A 28 3.55 -2.49 10.28
CA LEU A 28 2.09 -2.48 10.28
C LEU A 28 1.50 -3.69 11.00
N GLY A 29 2.30 -4.73 11.28
CA GLY A 29 1.79 -6.00 11.80
C GLY A 29 0.76 -6.60 10.84
N ALA A 30 1.08 -6.55 9.55
CA ALA A 30 0.25 -7.05 8.47
C ALA A 30 0.92 -8.27 7.84
N GLU A 31 0.13 -9.25 7.43
CA GLU A 31 0.63 -10.44 6.75
C GLU A 31 0.51 -10.24 5.25
N LYS A 32 1.59 -10.49 4.50
CA LYS A 32 1.55 -10.52 3.03
C LYS A 32 0.85 -11.79 2.56
N LEU A 33 -0.29 -11.64 1.90
CA LEU A 33 -1.10 -12.76 1.41
C LEU A 33 -0.64 -13.26 0.04
N TYR A 34 -0.46 -12.33 -0.91
CA TYR A 34 -0.13 -12.66 -2.29
C TYR A 34 0.81 -11.63 -2.88
N LYS A 35 1.63 -12.08 -3.83
CA LYS A 35 2.45 -11.25 -4.70
C LYS A 35 2.32 -11.76 -6.13
N ILE A 36 2.10 -10.84 -7.07
CA ILE A 36 2.07 -11.12 -8.50
C ILE A 36 3.08 -10.20 -9.18
N VAL A 37 3.93 -10.75 -10.05
CA VAL A 37 4.87 -9.97 -10.87
C VAL A 37 4.53 -10.20 -12.33
N LYS A 38 4.41 -9.11 -13.09
CA LYS A 38 4.28 -9.12 -14.54
C LYS A 38 5.40 -8.30 -15.15
N ASN A 39 6.08 -8.88 -16.14
CA ASN A 39 7.12 -8.20 -16.90
C ASN A 39 6.57 -7.84 -18.28
N PHE A 40 6.86 -6.63 -18.70
CA PHE A 40 6.61 -6.06 -20.02
C PHE A 40 7.94 -5.58 -20.59
N ASP A 41 7.94 -5.18 -21.86
CA ASP A 41 9.18 -4.82 -22.57
C ASP A 41 9.98 -3.69 -21.90
N ASP A 42 9.29 -2.72 -21.29
CA ASP A 42 9.87 -1.52 -20.68
C ASP A 42 9.55 -1.35 -19.19
N SER A 43 8.85 -2.32 -18.60
CA SER A 43 8.33 -2.20 -17.24
C SER A 43 8.12 -3.51 -16.52
N THR A 44 8.25 -3.46 -15.19
CA THR A 44 7.83 -4.52 -14.28
C THR A 44 6.70 -3.98 -13.41
N VAL A 45 5.60 -4.72 -13.33
CA VAL A 45 4.46 -4.40 -12.47
C VAL A 45 4.35 -5.49 -11.42
N THR A 46 4.52 -5.11 -10.16
CA THR A 46 4.35 -6.00 -9.01
C THR A 46 3.12 -5.58 -8.23
N MET A 47 2.21 -6.51 -7.98
CA MET A 47 1.12 -6.32 -7.03
C MET A 47 1.40 -7.15 -5.78
N ALA A 48 1.27 -6.55 -4.60
CA ALA A 48 1.29 -7.28 -3.33
C ALA A 48 0.04 -6.92 -2.50
N THR A 49 -0.52 -7.91 -1.83
CA THR A 49 -1.69 -7.73 -0.95
C THR A 49 -1.35 -8.15 0.46
N PHE A 50 -1.78 -7.36 1.44
CA PHE A 50 -1.55 -7.59 2.84
C PHE A 50 -2.87 -7.52 3.60
N GLU A 51 -2.93 -8.20 4.73
CA GLU A 51 -4.08 -8.19 5.60
C GLU A 51 -3.65 -8.05 7.07
N LYS A 52 -4.47 -7.34 7.84
CA LYS A 52 -4.29 -7.21 9.27
C LYS A 52 -5.59 -7.52 9.99
N PHE A 53 -5.53 -8.43 10.95
CA PHE A 53 -6.63 -8.69 11.86
C PHE A 53 -6.69 -7.66 12.99
N TYR A 54 -7.88 -7.11 13.22
CA TYR A 54 -8.17 -6.22 14.35
C TYR A 54 -9.06 -6.93 15.36
N PHE A 55 -8.46 -7.38 16.46
CA PHE A 55 -9.17 -8.10 17.54
C PHE A 55 -10.37 -7.33 18.11
N ARG A 56 -10.28 -6.00 18.24
CA ARG A 56 -11.33 -5.17 18.86
C ARG A 56 -12.65 -5.22 18.08
N THR A 57 -12.56 -5.27 16.77
CA THR A 57 -13.71 -5.22 15.86
C THR A 57 -14.00 -6.56 15.21
N SER A 58 -13.19 -7.59 15.54
CA SER A 58 -13.20 -8.90 14.87
C SER A 58 -13.27 -8.78 13.35
N SER A 59 -12.52 -7.81 12.81
CA SER A 59 -12.54 -7.45 11.39
C SER A 59 -11.12 -7.41 10.82
N TYR A 60 -11.05 -7.54 9.49
CA TYR A 60 -9.79 -7.49 8.76
C TYR A 60 -9.73 -6.22 7.92
N ALA A 61 -8.58 -5.53 7.94
CA ALA A 61 -8.27 -4.49 6.95
C ALA A 61 -7.30 -5.04 5.91
N ASN A 62 -7.47 -4.62 4.67
CA ASN A 62 -6.65 -5.03 3.55
C ASN A 62 -5.84 -3.83 3.03
N LEU A 63 -4.61 -4.11 2.61
CA LEU A 63 -3.75 -3.21 1.88
C LEU A 63 -3.35 -3.88 0.58
N THR A 64 -3.64 -3.24 -0.55
CA THR A 64 -3.15 -3.66 -1.85
C THR A 64 -2.16 -2.62 -2.35
N ILE A 65 -0.99 -3.06 -2.79
CA ILE A 65 0.04 -2.21 -3.37
C ILE A 65 0.24 -2.64 -4.81
N LEU A 66 0.13 -1.69 -5.73
CA LEU A 66 0.56 -1.84 -7.12
C LEU A 66 1.82 -1.01 -7.31
N PHE A 67 2.93 -1.70 -7.60
CA PHE A 67 4.24 -1.11 -7.78
C PHE A 67 4.64 -1.25 -9.24
N THR A 68 4.85 -0.12 -9.91
CA THR A 68 5.25 -0.07 -11.31
C THR A 68 6.66 0.47 -11.43
N GLU A 69 7.51 -0.30 -12.10
CA GLU A 69 8.89 0.03 -12.33
C GLU A 69 9.12 0.23 -13.82
N ARG A 70 9.49 1.44 -14.22
CA ARG A 70 10.00 1.77 -15.56
C ARG A 70 11.40 2.33 -15.43
N LYS A 71 12.24 2.24 -16.46
CA LYS A 71 13.67 2.62 -16.43
C LYS A 71 14.05 3.73 -15.43
N ASP A 72 13.40 4.89 -15.53
CA ASP A 72 13.76 6.11 -14.78
C ASP A 72 12.73 6.52 -13.71
N ILE A 73 11.71 5.71 -13.43
CA ILE A 73 10.66 6.02 -12.45
C ILE A 73 10.10 4.76 -11.79
N GLN A 74 9.86 4.87 -10.48
CA GLN A 74 9.00 3.96 -9.74
C GLN A 74 7.71 4.67 -9.38
N GLU A 75 6.59 4.01 -9.58
CA GLU A 75 5.26 4.49 -9.23
C GLU A 75 4.64 3.48 -8.27
N VAL A 76 3.91 3.97 -7.28
CA VAL A 76 3.18 3.11 -6.36
C VAL A 76 1.77 3.62 -6.15
N ASP A 77 0.81 2.72 -6.30
CA ASP A 77 -0.58 2.92 -5.88
C ASP A 77 -0.84 2.08 -4.65
N ILE A 78 -1.21 2.75 -3.56
CA ILE A 78 -1.44 2.18 -2.24
C ILE A 78 -2.94 2.25 -1.95
N ILE A 79 -3.58 1.09 -1.84
CA ILE A 79 -5.03 0.97 -1.69
C ILE A 79 -5.34 0.31 -0.36
N GLY A 80 -5.82 1.10 0.60
CA GLY A 80 -6.40 0.59 1.85
C GLY A 80 -7.89 0.32 1.69
N SER A 81 -8.36 -0.85 2.10
CA SER A 81 -9.78 -1.25 2.03
C SER A 81 -10.19 -2.17 3.21
N ALA A 82 -11.48 -2.53 3.28
CA ALA A 82 -12.07 -3.38 4.34
C ALA A 82 -12.10 -2.75 5.75
N GLY A 83 -11.88 -3.47 6.84
CA GLY A 83 -11.75 -2.93 8.20
C GLY A 83 -13.04 -2.48 8.93
N GLY A 84 -14.23 -2.98 8.53
CA GLY A 84 -15.55 -2.56 9.07
C GLY A 84 -15.75 -2.78 10.58
N GLU A 85 -16.89 -2.52 11.24
CA GLU A 85 -18.06 -1.66 11.03
C GLU A 85 -18.24 -0.93 12.39
N GLY A 86 -18.45 0.39 12.39
CA GLY A 86 -19.20 1.01 13.48
C GLY A 86 -20.70 0.85 13.21
N VAL A 87 -21.55 0.95 14.25
CA VAL A 87 -22.99 1.18 14.05
C VAL A 87 -23.13 2.31 13.03
N PHE A 88 -23.78 2.06 11.88
CA PHE A 88 -23.87 2.94 10.69
C PHE A 88 -22.76 2.88 9.61
N ASN A 89 -21.94 1.84 9.52
CA ASN A 89 -20.99 1.69 8.39
C ASN A 89 -19.96 2.85 8.26
N ILE A 90 -19.79 3.65 9.32
CA ILE A 90 -18.81 4.72 9.36
C ILE A 90 -17.47 4.10 9.76
N SER A 91 -16.61 3.83 8.78
CA SER A 91 -15.21 3.50 9.03
C SER A 91 -14.51 4.76 9.56
N TRP A 92 -14.50 4.96 10.87
CA TRP A 92 -13.74 6.05 11.47
C TRP A 92 -12.25 5.71 11.42
N GLY A 93 -11.63 5.94 10.24
CA GLY A 93 -10.19 6.14 10.09
C GLY A 93 -9.29 4.92 9.96
N ALA A 94 -9.74 3.67 10.18
CA ALA A 94 -8.85 2.50 10.14
C ALA A 94 -8.21 2.27 8.74
N ASN A 95 -8.99 2.36 7.66
CA ASN A 95 -8.47 2.15 6.29
C ASN A 95 -7.60 3.30 5.81
N SER A 96 -8.01 4.53 6.12
CA SER A 96 -7.22 5.73 5.83
C SER A 96 -5.89 5.67 6.57
N ASN A 97 -5.89 5.21 7.82
CA ASN A 97 -4.67 5.02 8.61
C ASN A 97 -3.76 3.94 7.99
N PHE A 98 -4.32 2.86 7.43
CA PHE A 98 -3.52 1.78 6.84
C PHE A 98 -2.83 2.21 5.54
N ALA A 99 -3.55 2.91 4.64
CA ALA A 99 -2.97 3.46 3.42
C ALA A 99 -1.97 4.59 3.71
N LEU A 100 -2.28 5.50 4.63
CA LEU A 100 -1.40 6.63 4.96
C LEU A 100 -0.12 6.18 5.66
N LYS A 101 -0.19 5.23 6.62
CA LYS A 101 1.03 4.66 7.23
C LYS A 101 1.91 3.93 6.22
N SER A 102 1.30 3.25 5.25
CA SER A 102 2.06 2.64 4.16
C SER A 102 2.74 3.70 3.31
N ALA A 103 2.04 4.79 2.98
CA ALA A 103 2.62 5.93 2.26
C ALA A 103 3.79 6.58 3.02
N ASP A 104 3.70 6.72 4.35
CA ASP A 104 4.81 7.20 5.18
C ASP A 104 6.04 6.30 5.07
N ILE A 105 5.85 4.98 5.01
CA ILE A 105 6.95 4.03 4.79
C ILE A 105 7.56 4.25 3.40
N PHE A 106 6.76 4.32 2.32
CA PHE A 106 7.26 4.61 0.97
C PHE A 106 7.98 5.96 0.89
N ALA A 107 7.53 6.98 1.61
CA ALA A 107 8.19 8.28 1.64
C ALA A 107 9.65 8.20 2.14
N ARG A 108 9.94 7.31 3.10
CA ARG A 108 11.31 7.05 3.57
C ARG A 108 12.23 6.49 2.48
N TYR A 109 11.65 5.87 1.46
CA TYR A 109 12.35 5.32 0.29
C TYR A 109 12.39 6.29 -0.90
N GLY A 110 12.00 7.56 -0.72
CA GLY A 110 12.10 8.60 -1.74
C GLY A 110 10.86 8.80 -2.61
N PHE A 111 9.74 8.16 -2.25
CA PHE A 111 8.47 8.37 -2.93
C PHE A 111 7.81 9.67 -2.48
N ASN A 112 7.24 10.41 -3.42
CA ASN A 112 6.52 11.66 -3.17
C ASN A 112 5.09 11.54 -3.70
N PHE A 113 4.13 12.16 -3.01
CA PHE A 113 2.74 12.21 -3.46
C PHE A 113 2.63 12.78 -4.88
N VAL A 114 1.80 12.16 -5.70
CA VAL A 114 1.40 12.74 -6.98
C VAL A 114 0.33 13.78 -6.70
N GLU A 115 0.54 15.03 -7.13
CA GLU A 115 -0.52 16.04 -7.09
C GLU A 115 -1.66 15.60 -8.01
N GLU A 116 -2.89 15.56 -7.49
CA GLU A 116 -4.08 15.40 -8.32
C GLU A 116 -4.22 16.68 -9.18
N ASN A 117 -4.06 16.54 -10.50
CA ASN A 117 -4.37 17.61 -11.47
C ASN A 117 -5.89 17.79 -11.61
#